data_AF-A0A3G5T3I7-F1
#
_entry.id   AF-A0A3G5T3I7-F1
#
_cell.length_a   1.000
_cell.length_b   1.000
_cell.length_c   1.000
_cell.angle_alpha   90.00
_cell.angle_beta   90.00
_cell.angle_gamma   90.00
#
_symmetry.space_group_name_H-M   'P 1'
#
loop_
_entity.id
_entity.type
_entity.pdbx_description
1 polymer ?
#
loop_
_entity_poly.entity_id
_entity_poly.type
_entity_poly.pdbx_seq_one_letter_code
_entity_poly.pdbx_strand_id
1 'polypeptide(L)'
;MEAMNDIDQMAEWVDDQLGGLEVRRNMAVGLTGDQPTTTMVQIEEPPPFDSPEEAEQHGRELAQQLEEDGAIDADRFDQLMEDFGPYVNNPDVMAGFYMELDPQVTEMLPSLLHQSGADNAEQYLEQFSTGLGTALSTTDNTSSTSDYYSELSDVREHFRQPVDSPGMAWDRLAMLQHGDFPARFVADVARNGVLDQLEGDEWDQIDYRGSMTQKLGLSGDTLALAFGALGNNPSAARIALDEKADISLEEYTNRVYGMEGSRGTGDDIVAGYGQALAAGSGALEDPPDKGHHASNFAFEVIQVLGQHEDTPWGMRDPMGQIGAAYAEELLIGSYSHEHANRESSMDIPEDFELPPGTDPAFLLNPEDVYRFLHGFAHDDTHSQDFDRAVENLYETLPNQAIEADLETTQNGERDPQNLEAVMRMFGTLGGLQHQAQVEVRGSQFDEEEARRKRFAQVRNFLLGEAAGTTRVTGAMWKAMQLVAPNAIDDALGSNPDPREALADKDLRVGVLERYTLAQTMADAGYPTSEEAPADLFDRDPEKILDDPEYAAQVMEDLNEWTENNSEGDPEDHTFPLQDKYNSAWDAIGNGRGDVSDQIADRVDWQE
;
A
#
# COMPACT_ATOMS: atom_id res chain seq x y z
N MET A 1 -31.51 31.90 -49.73
CA MET A 1 -30.24 31.69 -50.45
C MET A 1 -29.08 31.95 -49.51
N GLU A 2 -29.00 33.12 -48.86
CA GLU A 2 -27.99 33.42 -47.82
C GLU A 2 -28.00 32.40 -46.66
N ALA A 3 -29.17 32.13 -46.05
CA ALA A 3 -29.29 31.14 -44.97
C ALA A 3 -29.03 29.67 -45.36
N MET A 4 -29.00 29.32 -46.65
CA MET A 4 -28.59 27.97 -47.08
C MET A 4 -27.07 27.90 -47.23
N ASN A 5 -26.44 28.95 -47.78
CA ASN A 5 -24.98 29.06 -47.81
C ASN A 5 -24.37 29.07 -46.41
N ASP A 6 -25.01 29.72 -45.43
CA ASP A 6 -24.51 29.72 -44.04
C ASP A 6 -24.59 28.33 -43.40
N ILE A 7 -25.62 27.52 -43.72
CA ILE A 7 -25.75 26.14 -43.23
C ILE A 7 -24.71 25.24 -43.91
N ASP A 8 -24.51 25.38 -45.22
CA ASP A 8 -23.49 24.62 -45.95
C ASP A 8 -22.09 24.94 -45.42
N GLN A 9 -21.81 26.22 -45.12
CA GLN A 9 -20.53 26.63 -44.53
C GLN A 9 -20.34 26.12 -43.09
N MET A 10 -21.42 26.06 -42.29
CA MET A 10 -21.36 25.44 -40.96
C MET A 10 -21.16 23.93 -41.05
N ALA A 11 -21.77 23.26 -42.03
CA ALA A 11 -21.57 21.82 -42.26
C ALA A 11 -20.14 21.53 -42.70
N GLU A 12 -19.61 22.28 -43.69
CA GLU A 12 -18.21 22.18 -44.11
C GLU A 12 -17.24 22.42 -42.95
N TRP A 13 -17.50 23.43 -42.11
CA TRP A 13 -16.66 23.67 -40.94
C TRP A 13 -16.74 22.55 -39.89
N VAL A 14 -17.93 21.98 -39.64
CA VAL A 14 -18.06 20.85 -38.71
C VAL A 14 -17.31 19.64 -39.26
N ASP A 15 -17.46 19.33 -40.55
CA ASP A 15 -16.77 18.22 -41.20
C ASP A 15 -15.24 18.41 -41.15
N ASP A 16 -14.75 19.64 -41.33
CA ASP A 16 -13.32 20.01 -41.24
C ASP A 16 -12.75 19.92 -39.81
N GLN A 17 -13.60 19.96 -38.77
CA GLN A 17 -13.14 19.92 -37.36
C GLN A 17 -13.37 18.57 -36.69
N LEU A 18 -14.26 17.74 -37.22
CA LEU A 18 -14.69 16.51 -36.57
C LEU A 18 -13.54 15.51 -36.40
N GLY A 19 -12.75 15.27 -37.45
CA GLY A 19 -11.59 14.36 -37.38
C GLY A 19 -10.58 14.76 -36.31
N GLY A 20 -10.18 16.03 -36.28
CA GLY A 20 -9.26 16.54 -35.26
C GLY A 20 -9.85 16.48 -33.83
N LEU A 21 -11.16 16.61 -33.65
CA LEU A 21 -11.80 16.44 -32.34
C LEU A 21 -11.83 14.98 -31.90
N GLU A 22 -12.01 14.04 -32.83
CA GLU A 22 -11.93 12.60 -32.57
C GLU A 22 -10.51 12.19 -32.17
N VAL A 23 -9.47 12.65 -32.89
CA VAL A 23 -8.07 12.42 -32.51
C VAL A 23 -7.78 12.93 -31.10
N ARG A 24 -8.20 14.15 -30.76
CA ARG A 24 -8.03 14.69 -29.40
C ARG A 24 -8.74 13.85 -28.34
N ARG A 25 -9.96 13.42 -28.63
CA ARG A 25 -10.71 12.56 -27.74
C ARG A 25 -10.00 11.22 -27.54
N ASN A 26 -9.49 10.60 -28.60
CA ASN A 26 -8.79 9.33 -28.53
C ASN A 26 -7.49 9.46 -27.75
N MET A 27 -6.68 10.48 -28.05
CA MET A 27 -5.49 10.81 -27.26
C MET A 27 -5.83 11.06 -25.80
N ALA A 28 -6.95 11.75 -25.51
CA ALA A 28 -7.39 11.94 -24.13
C ALA A 28 -7.72 10.61 -23.45
N VAL A 29 -8.41 9.70 -24.13
CA VAL A 29 -8.70 8.35 -23.61
C VAL A 29 -7.41 7.57 -23.37
N GLY A 30 -6.49 7.55 -24.32
CA GLY A 30 -5.19 6.87 -24.18
C GLY A 30 -4.33 7.42 -23.03
N LEU A 31 -4.30 8.74 -22.85
CA LEU A 31 -3.57 9.39 -21.75
C LEU A 31 -4.25 9.23 -20.38
N THR A 32 -5.55 8.96 -20.37
CA THR A 32 -6.33 8.76 -19.14
C THR A 32 -6.21 7.32 -18.64
N GLY A 33 -6.12 6.36 -19.58
CA GLY A 33 -6.09 4.93 -19.27
C GLY A 33 -7.39 4.38 -18.66
N ASP A 34 -7.35 3.14 -18.19
CA ASP A 34 -8.43 2.47 -17.46
C ASP A 34 -8.45 2.89 -15.97
N GLN A 35 -7.35 3.42 -15.43
CA GLN A 35 -7.24 3.95 -14.06
C GLN A 35 -6.81 5.43 -14.03
N PRO A 36 -7.75 6.38 -14.21
CA PRO A 36 -7.45 7.81 -14.19
C PRO A 36 -6.92 8.29 -12.83
N THR A 37 -5.64 8.63 -12.76
CA THR A 37 -5.06 9.37 -11.63
C THR A 37 -5.36 10.88 -11.71
N THR A 38 -5.83 11.36 -12.87
CA THR A 38 -6.18 12.77 -13.09
C THR A 38 -7.45 12.91 -13.93
N THR A 39 -8.15 14.04 -13.77
CA THR A 39 -9.30 14.41 -14.61
C THR A 39 -8.94 15.37 -15.74
N MET A 40 -7.67 15.76 -15.88
CA MET A 40 -7.20 16.75 -16.85
C MET A 40 -5.92 16.27 -17.54
N VAL A 41 -6.05 15.87 -18.80
CA VAL A 41 -4.93 15.50 -19.67
C VAL A 41 -4.47 16.70 -20.50
N GLN A 42 -3.17 16.84 -20.69
CA GLN A 42 -2.60 17.83 -21.60
C GLN A 42 -2.33 17.18 -22.95
N ILE A 43 -2.91 17.75 -24.01
CA ILE A 43 -2.65 17.36 -25.39
C ILE A 43 -1.88 18.50 -26.05
N GLU A 44 -0.79 18.17 -26.74
CA GLU A 44 -0.04 19.16 -27.53
C GLU A 44 -0.87 19.63 -28.73
N GLU A 45 -0.87 20.94 -28.96
CA GLU A 45 -1.66 21.58 -30.02
C GLU A 45 -0.76 22.25 -31.06
N PRO A 46 -1.05 22.08 -32.38
CA PRO A 46 -2.11 21.22 -32.94
C PRO A 46 -1.78 19.72 -32.80
N PRO A 47 -2.79 18.82 -32.83
CA PRO A 47 -2.55 17.38 -32.87
C PRO A 47 -1.73 17.02 -34.12
N PRO A 48 -0.94 15.93 -34.07
CA PRO A 48 -0.03 15.57 -35.14
C PRO A 48 -0.73 15.09 -36.42
N PHE A 49 -2.02 14.73 -36.34
CA PHE A 49 -2.82 14.21 -37.45
C PHE A 49 -4.16 14.92 -37.54
N ASP A 50 -4.67 15.06 -38.76
CA ASP A 50 -5.96 15.74 -39.02
C ASP A 50 -7.15 14.76 -38.85
N SER A 51 -6.92 13.44 -38.90
CA SER A 51 -7.96 12.41 -38.68
C SER A 51 -7.41 11.11 -38.07
N PRO A 52 -8.28 10.26 -37.48
CA PRO A 52 -7.91 8.92 -37.00
C PRO A 52 -7.31 8.02 -38.08
N GLU A 53 -7.81 8.07 -39.32
CA GLU A 53 -7.32 7.23 -40.42
C GLU A 53 -5.89 7.60 -40.84
N GLU A 54 -5.54 8.89 -40.78
CA GLU A 54 -4.16 9.34 -41.03
C GLU A 54 -3.21 8.83 -39.95
N ALA A 55 -3.64 8.90 -38.69
CA ALA A 55 -2.88 8.37 -37.55
C ALA A 55 -2.71 6.84 -37.65
N GLU A 56 -3.78 6.10 -37.95
CA GLU A 56 -3.75 4.64 -38.17
C GLU A 56 -2.79 4.27 -39.31
N GLN A 57 -2.91 4.94 -40.46
CA GLN A 57 -2.04 4.70 -41.62
C GLN A 57 -0.56 4.96 -41.27
N HIS A 58 -0.27 6.00 -40.49
CA HIS A 58 1.08 6.24 -40.00
C HIS A 58 1.59 5.08 -39.12
N GLY A 59 0.74 4.54 -38.24
CA GLY A 59 1.04 3.35 -37.46
C GLY A 59 1.38 2.13 -38.32
N ARG A 60 0.59 1.87 -39.37
CA ARG A 60 0.86 0.78 -40.33
C ARG A 60 2.19 0.96 -41.05
N GLU A 61 2.53 2.20 -41.42
CA GLU A 61 3.82 2.51 -42.05
C GLU A 61 5.00 2.24 -41.12
N LEU A 62 4.88 2.54 -39.82
CA LEU A 62 5.89 2.20 -38.81
C LEU A 62 6.07 0.67 -38.68
N ALA A 63 4.98 -0.09 -38.69
CA ALA A 63 5.04 -1.56 -38.64
C ALA A 63 5.70 -2.15 -39.89
N GLN A 64 5.37 -1.63 -41.07
CA GLN A 64 6.01 -2.05 -42.33
C GLN A 64 7.52 -1.78 -42.32
N GLN A 65 7.98 -0.68 -41.72
CA GLN A 65 9.42 -0.43 -41.54
C GLN A 65 10.10 -1.49 -40.67
N LEU A 66 9.40 -2.06 -39.70
CA LEU A 66 9.92 -3.17 -38.89
C LEU A 66 10.01 -4.47 -39.70
N GLU A 67 9.06 -4.72 -40.61
CA GLU A 67 8.99 -5.93 -41.44
C GLU A 67 9.88 -5.92 -42.70
N GLU A 68 10.42 -4.76 -43.12
CA GLU A 68 11.25 -4.64 -44.32
C GLU A 68 12.45 -5.62 -44.32
N ASP A 69 12.58 -6.42 -45.39
CA ASP A 69 13.53 -7.53 -45.59
C ASP A 69 14.98 -7.24 -45.10
N GLY A 70 15.27 -7.60 -43.84
CA GLY A 70 16.57 -7.41 -43.21
C GLY A 70 16.62 -8.05 -41.82
N ALA A 71 17.82 -8.25 -41.28
CA ALA A 71 17.95 -8.54 -39.85
C ALA A 71 17.77 -7.22 -39.10
N ILE A 72 16.88 -7.18 -38.10
CA ILE A 72 16.69 -5.99 -37.28
C ILE A 72 17.91 -5.85 -36.36
N ASP A 73 18.74 -4.85 -36.62
CA ASP A 73 19.88 -4.49 -35.80
C ASP A 73 19.58 -3.28 -34.91
N ALA A 74 20.53 -2.92 -34.03
CA ALA A 74 20.38 -1.81 -33.11
C ALA A 74 20.04 -0.49 -33.82
N ASP A 75 20.75 -0.16 -34.90
CA ASP A 75 20.56 1.10 -35.65
C ASP A 75 19.14 1.20 -36.25
N ARG A 76 18.54 0.05 -36.64
CA ARG A 76 17.16 0.01 -37.15
C ARG A 76 16.13 0.24 -36.06
N PHE A 77 16.32 -0.34 -34.87
CA PHE A 77 15.46 -0.04 -33.72
C PHE A 77 15.58 1.43 -33.32
N ASP A 78 16.80 1.98 -33.24
CA ASP A 78 16.98 3.39 -32.88
C ASP A 78 16.20 4.33 -33.82
N GLN A 79 16.24 4.06 -35.13
CA GLN A 79 15.49 4.83 -36.12
C GLN A 79 13.97 4.66 -35.98
N LEU A 80 13.48 3.43 -35.82
CA LEU A 80 12.06 3.17 -35.63
C LEU A 80 11.54 3.88 -34.36
N MET A 81 12.31 3.83 -33.27
CA MET A 81 11.87 4.34 -31.98
C MET A 81 11.94 5.87 -31.88
N GLU A 82 12.74 6.54 -32.71
CA GLU A 82 12.69 8.01 -32.87
C GLU A 82 11.31 8.46 -33.41
N ASP A 83 10.75 7.69 -34.34
CA ASP A 83 9.44 7.98 -34.95
C ASP A 83 8.27 7.37 -34.15
N PHE A 84 8.46 6.22 -33.49
CA PHE A 84 7.42 5.53 -32.70
C PHE A 84 7.19 6.16 -31.33
N GLY A 85 8.26 6.55 -30.63
CA GLY A 85 8.23 7.03 -29.24
C GLY A 85 7.24 8.18 -28.98
N PRO A 86 7.15 9.22 -29.83
CA PRO A 86 6.20 10.31 -29.66
C PRO A 86 4.72 9.90 -29.70
N TYR A 87 4.41 8.70 -30.22
CA TYR A 87 3.03 8.26 -30.47
C TYR A 87 2.57 7.09 -29.62
N VAL A 88 3.37 6.64 -28.62
CA VAL A 88 3.02 5.47 -27.79
C VAL A 88 1.68 5.57 -27.07
N ASN A 89 1.21 6.80 -26.79
CA ASN A 89 -0.07 7.09 -26.15
C ASN A 89 -1.16 7.53 -27.16
N ASN A 90 -0.90 7.43 -28.46
CA ASN A 90 -1.89 7.71 -29.50
C ASN A 90 -2.58 6.41 -29.91
N PRO A 91 -3.86 6.20 -29.55
CA PRO A 91 -4.52 4.92 -29.79
C PRO A 91 -4.72 4.58 -31.25
N ASP A 92 -4.93 5.58 -32.12
CA ASP A 92 -5.11 5.36 -33.55
C ASP A 92 -3.79 4.90 -34.21
N VAL A 93 -2.66 5.55 -33.90
CA VAL A 93 -1.34 5.13 -34.40
C VAL A 93 -0.98 3.74 -33.89
N MET A 94 -1.15 3.49 -32.59
CA MET A 94 -0.78 2.20 -32.00
C MET A 94 -1.69 1.06 -32.49
N ALA A 95 -2.99 1.31 -32.68
CA ALA A 95 -3.88 0.34 -33.30
C ALA A 95 -3.41 0.00 -34.74
N GLY A 96 -3.10 1.01 -35.56
CA GLY A 96 -2.55 0.81 -36.90
C GLY A 96 -1.28 -0.02 -36.90
N PHE A 97 -0.34 0.27 -35.99
CA PHE A 97 0.92 -0.46 -35.84
C PHE A 97 0.70 -1.94 -35.52
N TYR A 98 -0.08 -2.26 -34.48
CA TYR A 98 -0.30 -3.64 -34.06
C TYR A 98 -1.30 -4.42 -34.92
N MET A 99 -2.14 -3.74 -35.71
CA MET A 99 -2.96 -4.40 -36.74
C MET A 99 -2.17 -4.82 -37.97
N GLU A 100 -1.11 -4.06 -38.30
CA GLU A 100 -0.25 -4.39 -39.43
C GLU A 100 0.78 -5.46 -39.07
N LEU A 101 1.29 -5.44 -37.84
CA LEU A 101 2.16 -6.51 -37.34
C LEU A 101 1.38 -7.82 -37.16
N ASP A 102 1.94 -8.91 -37.66
CA ASP A 102 1.46 -10.25 -37.34
C ASP A 102 1.53 -10.48 -35.80
N PRO A 103 0.50 -11.08 -35.16
CA PRO A 103 0.48 -11.29 -33.70
C PRO A 103 1.72 -12.03 -33.17
N GLN A 104 2.29 -12.94 -33.97
CA GLN A 104 3.49 -13.68 -33.62
C GLN A 104 4.73 -12.77 -33.64
N VAL A 105 4.80 -11.80 -34.55
CA VAL A 105 5.87 -10.80 -34.56
C VAL A 105 5.74 -9.87 -33.36
N THR A 106 4.51 -9.46 -33.04
CA THR A 106 4.19 -8.65 -31.85
C THR A 106 4.64 -9.34 -30.57
N GLU A 107 4.34 -10.63 -30.41
CA GLU A 107 4.83 -11.45 -29.30
C GLU A 107 6.36 -11.44 -29.25
N MET A 108 7.04 -11.66 -30.39
CA MET A 108 8.50 -11.81 -30.45
C MET A 108 9.28 -10.50 -30.31
N LEU A 109 8.64 -9.33 -30.17
CA LEU A 109 9.33 -8.04 -30.07
C LEU A 109 10.42 -8.01 -28.96
N PRO A 110 10.20 -8.54 -27.74
CA PRO A 110 11.25 -8.56 -26.72
C PRO A 110 12.45 -9.42 -27.12
N SER A 111 12.21 -10.62 -27.67
CA SER A 111 13.24 -11.47 -28.28
C SER A 111 14.04 -10.74 -29.37
N LEU A 112 13.36 -10.01 -30.26
CA LEU A 112 14.01 -9.27 -31.35
C LEU A 112 14.86 -8.11 -30.81
N LEU A 113 14.36 -7.37 -29.83
CA LEU A 113 15.10 -6.31 -29.12
C LEU A 113 16.34 -6.86 -28.41
N HIS A 114 16.21 -8.01 -27.74
CA HIS A 114 17.35 -8.64 -27.08
C HIS A 114 18.45 -9.02 -28.09
N GLN A 115 18.05 -9.58 -29.24
CA GLN A 115 18.94 -10.07 -30.28
C GLN A 115 19.60 -8.96 -31.09
N SER A 116 18.93 -7.82 -31.27
CA SER A 116 19.47 -6.66 -31.99
C SER A 116 20.70 -6.07 -31.29
N GLY A 117 20.75 -6.21 -29.96
CA GLY A 117 21.82 -5.69 -29.13
C GLY A 117 21.78 -4.17 -28.95
N ALA A 118 20.62 -3.54 -29.16
CA ALA A 118 20.42 -2.12 -28.91
C ALA A 118 20.75 -1.74 -27.45
N ASP A 119 21.44 -0.61 -27.27
CA ASP A 119 21.81 -0.13 -25.94
C ASP A 119 20.58 0.37 -25.15
N ASN A 120 19.54 0.82 -25.84
CA ASN A 120 18.28 1.32 -25.24
C ASN A 120 17.15 0.27 -25.23
N ALA A 121 17.48 -1.02 -25.33
CA ALA A 121 16.48 -2.08 -25.52
C ALA A 121 15.41 -2.15 -24.41
N GLU A 122 15.76 -1.80 -23.17
CA GLU A 122 14.81 -1.68 -22.04
C GLU A 122 13.77 -0.58 -22.29
N GLN A 123 14.22 0.62 -22.68
CA GLN A 123 13.31 1.73 -23.01
C GLN A 123 12.42 1.41 -24.22
N TYR A 124 12.95 0.67 -25.20
CA TYR A 124 12.17 0.27 -26.37
C TYR A 124 11.10 -0.76 -26.01
N LEU A 125 11.41 -1.70 -25.10
CA LEU A 125 10.43 -2.62 -24.58
C LEU A 125 9.32 -1.89 -23.81
N GLU A 126 9.66 -0.92 -22.98
CA GLU A 126 8.69 -0.06 -22.30
C GLU A 126 7.77 0.62 -23.31
N GLN A 127 8.32 1.26 -24.34
CA GLN A 127 7.55 1.93 -25.39
C GLN A 127 6.63 0.97 -26.16
N PHE A 128 7.11 -0.22 -26.53
CA PHE A 128 6.27 -1.23 -27.18
C PHE A 128 5.15 -1.72 -26.25
N SER A 129 5.46 -2.02 -24.99
CA SER A 129 4.48 -2.44 -23.99
C SER A 129 3.40 -1.37 -23.77
N THR A 130 3.79 -0.10 -23.59
CA THR A 130 2.87 1.04 -23.49
C THR A 130 2.04 1.22 -24.74
N GLY A 131 2.64 1.11 -25.92
CA GLY A 131 1.92 1.17 -27.20
C GLY A 131 0.90 0.04 -27.34
N LEU A 132 1.25 -1.18 -26.92
CA LEU A 132 0.35 -2.33 -27.01
C LEU A 132 -0.83 -2.16 -26.05
N GLY A 133 -0.58 -1.71 -24.82
CA GLY A 133 -1.63 -1.37 -23.86
C GLY A 133 -2.57 -0.32 -24.43
N THR A 134 -2.01 0.78 -24.93
CA THR A 134 -2.76 1.85 -25.60
C THR A 134 -3.63 1.33 -26.74
N ALA A 135 -3.11 0.46 -27.61
CA ALA A 135 -3.88 -0.14 -28.70
C ALA A 135 -4.99 -1.05 -28.19
N LEU A 136 -4.71 -1.93 -27.21
CA LEU A 136 -5.65 -2.94 -26.74
C LEU A 136 -6.74 -2.38 -25.80
N SER A 137 -6.48 -1.25 -25.17
CA SER A 137 -7.43 -0.50 -24.32
C SER A 137 -8.40 0.37 -25.14
N THR A 138 -8.22 0.46 -26.47
CA THR A 138 -9.24 1.06 -27.35
C THR A 138 -10.54 0.25 -27.29
N THR A 139 -11.65 0.95 -27.11
CA THR A 139 -13.01 0.38 -27.12
C THR A 139 -13.78 0.87 -28.33
N ASP A 140 -14.88 0.21 -28.70
CA ASP A 140 -15.76 0.55 -29.83
C ASP A 140 -16.29 1.99 -29.82
N ASN A 141 -16.09 2.71 -28.70
CA ASN A 141 -16.49 4.09 -28.57
C ASN A 141 -15.44 5.07 -29.11
N THR A 142 -14.15 4.73 -29.30
CA THR A 142 -13.11 5.73 -29.60
C THR A 142 -13.22 6.31 -31.01
N SER A 143 -13.45 5.50 -32.04
CA SER A 143 -13.59 5.98 -33.42
C SER A 143 -15.03 5.86 -33.94
N SER A 144 -15.45 6.81 -34.78
CA SER A 144 -16.72 6.73 -35.51
C SER A 144 -16.59 5.94 -36.82
N THR A 145 -15.36 5.62 -37.22
CA THR A 145 -15.01 5.02 -38.52
C THR A 145 -14.32 3.66 -38.41
N SER A 146 -13.69 3.35 -37.26
CA SER A 146 -12.97 2.09 -37.02
C SER A 146 -13.42 1.42 -35.72
N ASP A 147 -13.53 0.10 -35.74
CA ASP A 147 -13.85 -0.73 -34.58
C ASP A 147 -12.61 -1.51 -34.17
N TYR A 148 -11.64 -0.80 -33.57
CA TYR A 148 -10.35 -1.37 -33.18
C TYR A 148 -10.48 -2.52 -32.19
N TYR A 149 -11.57 -2.57 -31.42
CA TYR A 149 -11.83 -3.71 -30.55
C TYR A 149 -12.02 -5.00 -31.36
N SER A 150 -12.87 -4.94 -32.39
CA SER A 150 -13.06 -6.05 -33.32
C SER A 150 -11.82 -6.33 -34.16
N GLU A 151 -11.15 -5.30 -34.65
CA GLU A 151 -10.02 -5.44 -35.58
C GLU A 151 -8.75 -6.00 -34.91
N LEU A 152 -8.47 -5.64 -33.65
CA LEU A 152 -7.37 -6.22 -32.86
C LEU A 152 -7.77 -7.53 -32.15
N SER A 153 -8.92 -8.13 -32.48
CA SER A 153 -9.37 -9.37 -31.83
C SER A 153 -8.42 -10.54 -32.03
N ASP A 154 -7.77 -10.64 -33.19
CA ASP A 154 -6.77 -11.68 -33.48
C ASP A 154 -5.53 -11.54 -32.58
N VAL A 155 -5.05 -10.31 -32.33
CA VAL A 155 -3.94 -10.05 -31.39
C VAL A 155 -4.35 -10.43 -29.97
N ARG A 156 -5.53 -10.02 -29.51
CA ARG A 156 -6.04 -10.35 -28.17
C ARG A 156 -6.18 -11.85 -27.97
N GLU A 157 -6.75 -12.55 -28.94
CA GLU A 157 -6.94 -14.00 -28.89
C GLU A 157 -5.60 -14.73 -28.94
N HIS A 158 -4.66 -14.27 -29.77
CA HIS A 158 -3.33 -14.86 -29.86
C HIS A 158 -2.61 -14.85 -28.51
N PHE A 159 -2.60 -13.71 -27.83
CA PHE A 159 -1.94 -13.55 -26.52
C PHE A 159 -2.60 -14.42 -25.43
N ARG A 160 -3.91 -14.62 -25.50
CA ARG A 160 -4.67 -15.45 -24.53
C ARG A 160 -4.50 -16.95 -24.71
N GLN A 161 -3.94 -17.41 -25.82
CA GLN A 161 -3.76 -18.85 -26.02
C GLN A 161 -2.69 -19.40 -25.07
N PRO A 162 -2.82 -20.65 -24.57
CA PRO A 162 -1.74 -21.31 -23.86
C PRO A 162 -0.47 -21.38 -24.71
N VAL A 163 0.68 -21.22 -24.05
CA VAL A 163 2.01 -21.32 -24.70
C VAL A 163 2.71 -22.61 -24.33
N ASP A 164 3.30 -23.25 -25.34
CA ASP A 164 4.00 -24.54 -25.17
C ASP A 164 5.46 -24.37 -24.68
N SER A 165 6.00 -23.15 -24.68
CA SER A 165 7.41 -22.90 -24.33
C SER A 165 7.60 -21.73 -23.37
N PRO A 166 8.51 -21.84 -22.37
CA PRO A 166 8.82 -20.74 -21.46
C PRO A 166 9.33 -19.48 -22.15
N GLY A 167 10.00 -19.60 -23.30
CA GLY A 167 10.49 -18.43 -24.06
C GLY A 167 9.35 -17.58 -24.64
N MET A 168 8.33 -18.22 -25.22
CA MET A 168 7.13 -17.52 -25.71
C MET A 168 6.32 -16.92 -24.56
N ALA A 169 6.18 -17.65 -23.46
CA ALA A 169 5.56 -17.13 -22.24
C ALA A 169 6.28 -15.86 -21.76
N TRP A 170 7.61 -15.92 -21.73
CA TRP A 170 8.46 -14.80 -21.31
C TRP A 170 8.23 -13.57 -22.20
N ASP A 171 8.27 -13.75 -23.52
CA ASP A 171 8.06 -12.68 -24.50
C ASP A 171 6.68 -12.02 -24.34
N ARG A 172 5.60 -12.82 -24.20
CA ARG A 172 4.25 -12.29 -23.95
C ARG A 172 4.18 -11.49 -22.66
N LEU A 173 4.71 -12.03 -21.57
CA LEU A 173 4.62 -11.39 -20.26
C LEU A 173 5.51 -10.15 -20.19
N ALA A 174 6.66 -10.14 -20.87
CA ALA A 174 7.53 -8.97 -21.03
C ALA A 174 6.79 -7.81 -21.72
N MET A 175 5.96 -8.10 -22.73
CA MET A 175 5.12 -7.11 -23.40
C MET A 175 4.02 -6.52 -22.49
N LEU A 176 3.73 -7.10 -21.33
CA LEU A 176 2.71 -6.61 -20.40
C LEU A 176 3.27 -5.79 -19.22
N GLN A 177 4.58 -5.56 -19.15
CA GLN A 177 5.18 -4.99 -17.95
C GLN A 177 4.95 -3.47 -17.78
N HIS A 178 4.68 -2.71 -18.84
CA HIS A 178 4.65 -1.25 -18.76
C HIS A 178 3.40 -0.58 -19.34
N GLY A 179 2.59 -1.31 -20.12
CA GLY A 179 1.35 -0.78 -20.67
C GLY A 179 0.18 -0.84 -19.71
N ASP A 180 -0.81 0.04 -19.94
CA ASP A 180 -2.13 -0.05 -19.32
C ASP A 180 -3.04 -0.95 -20.16
N PHE A 181 -3.49 -2.05 -19.58
CA PHE A 181 -4.20 -3.12 -20.26
C PHE A 181 -5.52 -3.45 -19.57
N PRO A 182 -6.52 -3.96 -20.31
CA PRO A 182 -7.75 -4.44 -19.69
C PRO A 182 -7.47 -5.58 -18.69
N ALA A 183 -7.93 -5.44 -17.46
CA ALA A 183 -7.60 -6.36 -16.35
C ALA A 183 -7.82 -7.86 -16.68
N ARG A 184 -8.94 -8.20 -17.33
CA ARG A 184 -9.23 -9.58 -17.74
C ARG A 184 -8.23 -10.11 -18.78
N PHE A 185 -7.76 -9.25 -19.68
CA PHE A 185 -6.75 -9.64 -20.66
C PHE A 185 -5.44 -9.99 -19.97
N VAL A 186 -4.93 -9.14 -19.08
CA VAL A 186 -3.70 -9.43 -18.31
C VAL A 186 -3.84 -10.72 -17.50
N ALA A 187 -4.96 -10.89 -16.80
CA ALA A 187 -5.23 -12.11 -16.03
C ALA A 187 -5.24 -13.36 -16.91
N ASP A 188 -5.90 -13.31 -18.07
CA ASP A 188 -5.92 -14.43 -19.02
C ASP A 188 -4.52 -14.75 -19.56
N VAL A 189 -3.73 -13.75 -19.91
CA VAL A 189 -2.37 -13.96 -20.44
C VAL A 189 -1.43 -14.51 -19.36
N ALA A 190 -1.50 -13.99 -18.12
CA ALA A 190 -0.71 -14.50 -17.00
C ALA A 190 -1.05 -15.97 -16.70
N ARG A 191 -2.34 -16.31 -16.68
CA ARG A 191 -2.82 -17.68 -16.42
C ARG A 191 -2.42 -18.67 -17.51
N ASN A 192 -2.79 -18.39 -18.75
CA ASN A 192 -2.48 -19.25 -19.90
C ASN A 192 -0.96 -19.28 -20.20
N GLY A 193 -0.23 -18.23 -19.80
CA GLY A 193 1.22 -18.14 -19.94
C GLY A 193 1.97 -19.05 -18.98
N VAL A 194 1.60 -19.03 -17.70
CA VAL A 194 2.37 -19.74 -16.67
C VAL A 194 1.59 -20.13 -15.40
N LEU A 195 0.60 -19.35 -14.93
CA LEU A 195 0.01 -19.62 -13.62
C LEU A 195 -0.82 -20.92 -13.59
N ASP A 196 -1.50 -21.30 -14.68
CA ASP A 196 -2.21 -22.59 -14.75
C ASP A 196 -1.23 -23.78 -14.60
N GLN A 197 0.03 -23.62 -15.03
CA GLN A 197 1.07 -24.63 -14.85
C GLN A 197 1.56 -24.69 -13.39
N LEU A 198 1.57 -23.55 -12.69
CA LEU A 198 1.85 -23.49 -11.26
C LEU A 198 0.74 -24.15 -10.44
N GLU A 199 -0.50 -24.14 -10.91
CA GLU A 199 -1.65 -24.82 -10.28
C GLU A 199 -1.68 -26.34 -10.55
N GLY A 200 -1.06 -26.79 -11.64
CA GLY A 200 -1.01 -28.22 -12.01
C GLY A 200 -0.22 -29.12 -11.04
N ASP A 201 -0.46 -30.42 -11.12
CA ASP A 201 0.15 -31.45 -10.24
C ASP A 201 1.69 -31.56 -10.38
N GLU A 202 2.27 -31.07 -11.48
CA GLU A 202 3.70 -31.17 -11.80
C GLU A 202 4.45 -29.84 -11.60
N TRP A 203 3.86 -28.86 -10.90
CA TRP A 203 4.44 -27.52 -10.70
C TRP A 203 5.89 -27.54 -10.14
N ASP A 204 6.21 -28.53 -9.32
CA ASP A 204 7.52 -28.73 -8.70
C ASP A 204 8.60 -29.25 -9.68
N GLN A 205 8.19 -29.71 -10.87
CA GLN A 205 9.05 -30.24 -11.92
C GLN A 205 9.25 -29.29 -13.11
N ILE A 206 8.50 -28.19 -13.17
CA ILE A 206 8.55 -27.23 -14.27
C ILE A 206 9.71 -26.23 -14.07
N ASP A 207 10.43 -25.96 -15.16
CA ASP A 207 11.44 -24.90 -15.22
C ASP A 207 10.82 -23.64 -15.82
N TYR A 208 10.61 -22.63 -14.97
CA TYR A 208 9.95 -21.37 -15.33
C TYR A 208 10.91 -20.33 -15.94
N ARG A 209 12.18 -20.68 -16.18
CA ARG A 209 13.16 -19.73 -16.74
C ARG A 209 12.98 -19.55 -18.25
N GLY A 210 12.77 -18.30 -18.68
CA GLY A 210 12.53 -17.88 -20.07
C GLY A 210 13.78 -17.63 -20.92
N SER A 211 14.98 -17.72 -20.35
CA SER A 211 16.30 -17.60 -21.01
C SER A 211 16.84 -16.21 -21.38
N MET A 212 16.13 -15.10 -21.10
CA MET A 212 16.57 -13.74 -21.46
C MET A 212 16.46 -12.78 -20.28
N THR A 213 17.58 -12.40 -19.63
CA THR A 213 17.48 -12.00 -18.20
C THR A 213 18.25 -10.74 -17.79
N GLN A 214 18.98 -10.05 -18.67
CA GLN A 214 19.84 -8.92 -18.21
C GLN A 214 19.86 -7.68 -19.09
N LYS A 215 19.55 -7.77 -20.39
CA LYS A 215 19.62 -6.60 -21.28
C LYS A 215 18.35 -5.76 -21.34
N LEU A 216 17.22 -6.32 -20.88
CA LEU A 216 15.91 -5.69 -20.97
C LEU A 216 15.39 -5.22 -19.61
N GLY A 217 16.22 -5.23 -18.55
CA GLY A 217 15.82 -4.81 -17.21
C GLY A 217 14.83 -5.75 -16.48
N LEU A 218 14.37 -6.81 -17.13
CA LEU A 218 13.34 -7.72 -16.63
C LEU A 218 13.89 -9.02 -16.02
N SER A 219 13.10 -9.64 -15.13
CA SER A 219 13.43 -10.97 -14.58
C SER A 219 13.47 -12.03 -15.68
N GLY A 220 14.35 -13.01 -15.49
CA GLY A 220 14.45 -14.17 -16.38
C GLY A 220 13.38 -15.23 -16.17
N ASP A 221 12.53 -15.07 -15.17
CA ASP A 221 11.55 -16.06 -14.75
C ASP A 221 10.13 -15.65 -15.21
N THR A 222 9.42 -16.57 -15.85
CA THR A 222 8.08 -16.30 -16.37
C THR A 222 7.07 -16.11 -15.24
N LEU A 223 7.24 -16.76 -14.08
CA LEU A 223 6.37 -16.52 -12.93
C LEU A 223 6.59 -15.12 -12.36
N ALA A 224 7.85 -14.69 -12.23
CA ALA A 224 8.16 -13.34 -11.77
C ALA A 224 7.55 -12.28 -12.72
N LEU A 225 7.62 -12.48 -14.04
CA LEU A 225 6.98 -11.58 -15.01
C LEU A 225 5.45 -11.62 -14.96
N ALA A 226 4.85 -12.80 -14.77
CA ALA A 226 3.41 -12.91 -14.61
C ALA A 226 2.95 -12.13 -13.39
N PHE A 227 3.60 -12.32 -12.24
CA PHE A 227 3.28 -11.56 -11.05
C PHE A 227 3.61 -10.06 -11.19
N GLY A 228 4.69 -9.69 -11.90
CA GLY A 228 4.99 -8.30 -12.23
C GLY A 228 3.86 -7.63 -13.03
N ALA A 229 3.37 -8.30 -14.08
CA ALA A 229 2.24 -7.81 -14.88
C ALA A 229 0.96 -7.68 -14.05
N LEU A 230 0.71 -8.61 -13.12
CA LEU A 230 -0.42 -8.53 -12.19
C LEU A 230 -0.22 -7.42 -11.14
N GLY A 231 1.00 -7.21 -10.66
CA GLY A 231 1.37 -6.13 -9.73
C GLY A 231 1.13 -4.73 -10.32
N ASN A 232 1.21 -4.60 -11.64
CA ASN A 232 0.88 -3.36 -12.34
C ASN A 232 -0.62 -3.21 -12.66
N ASN A 233 -1.45 -4.20 -12.31
CA ASN A 233 -2.89 -4.18 -12.57
C ASN A 233 -3.67 -4.82 -11.40
N PRO A 234 -4.08 -4.02 -10.38
CA PRO A 234 -4.79 -4.48 -9.19
C PRO A 234 -5.99 -5.40 -9.47
N SER A 235 -6.78 -5.07 -10.49
CA SER A 235 -7.94 -5.87 -10.85
C SER A 235 -7.56 -7.18 -11.52
N ALA A 236 -6.51 -7.21 -12.34
CA ALA A 236 -6.00 -8.43 -12.93
C ALA A 236 -5.45 -9.39 -11.86
N ALA A 237 -4.75 -8.87 -10.84
CA ALA A 237 -4.25 -9.65 -9.72
C ALA A 237 -5.38 -10.42 -9.02
N ARG A 238 -6.46 -9.74 -8.65
CA ARG A 238 -7.66 -10.37 -8.06
C ARG A 238 -8.30 -11.41 -8.99
N ILE A 239 -8.43 -11.09 -10.28
CA ILE A 239 -9.03 -12.03 -11.25
C ILE A 239 -8.16 -13.29 -11.40
N ALA A 240 -6.84 -13.13 -11.47
CA ALA A 240 -5.92 -14.23 -11.73
C ALA A 240 -5.69 -15.13 -10.50
N LEU A 241 -5.58 -14.52 -9.30
CA LEU A 241 -5.19 -15.21 -8.07
C LEU A 241 -6.38 -15.65 -7.19
N ASP A 242 -7.57 -15.10 -7.43
CA ASP A 242 -8.80 -15.46 -6.70
C ASP A 242 -9.90 -15.94 -7.67
N GLU A 243 -10.50 -15.05 -8.48
CA GLU A 243 -11.71 -15.38 -9.28
C GLU A 243 -11.54 -16.62 -10.19
N LYS A 244 -10.36 -16.77 -10.82
CA LYS A 244 -10.06 -17.82 -11.78
C LYS A 244 -9.15 -18.93 -11.24
N ALA A 245 -8.66 -18.82 -10.01
CA ALA A 245 -7.76 -19.80 -9.44
C ALA A 245 -8.46 -21.14 -9.18
N ASP A 246 -7.82 -22.25 -9.59
CA ASP A 246 -8.31 -23.61 -9.28
C ASP A 246 -7.82 -24.10 -7.90
N ILE A 247 -6.90 -23.37 -7.26
CA ILE A 247 -6.36 -23.62 -5.92
C ILE A 247 -6.61 -22.41 -5.00
N SER A 248 -6.61 -22.62 -3.69
CA SER A 248 -6.75 -21.52 -2.73
C SER A 248 -5.51 -20.62 -2.73
N LEU A 249 -5.69 -19.37 -2.28
CA LEU A 249 -4.57 -18.43 -2.09
C LEU A 249 -3.52 -18.97 -1.12
N GLU A 250 -3.94 -19.75 -0.12
CA GLU A 250 -3.07 -20.49 0.80
C GLU A 250 -2.15 -21.48 0.05
N GLU A 251 -2.72 -22.35 -0.77
CA GLU A 251 -1.95 -23.31 -1.57
C GLU A 251 -1.03 -22.59 -2.57
N TYR A 252 -1.49 -21.48 -3.17
CA TYR A 252 -0.67 -20.62 -4.03
C TYR A 252 0.57 -20.10 -3.29
N THR A 253 0.36 -19.54 -2.11
CA THR A 253 1.42 -18.97 -1.27
C THR A 253 2.40 -20.04 -0.83
N ASN A 254 1.91 -21.21 -0.40
CA ASN A 254 2.74 -22.37 -0.06
C ASN A 254 3.66 -22.78 -1.22
N ARG A 255 3.13 -22.83 -2.45
CA ARG A 255 3.92 -23.18 -3.64
C ARG A 255 4.99 -22.14 -3.94
N VAL A 256 4.62 -20.86 -3.92
CA VAL A 256 5.55 -19.75 -4.19
C VAL A 256 6.66 -19.69 -3.13
N TYR A 257 6.32 -19.81 -1.84
CA TYR A 257 7.31 -19.82 -0.76
C TYR A 257 8.25 -21.02 -0.86
N GLY A 258 7.74 -22.19 -1.26
CA GLY A 258 8.57 -23.37 -1.56
C GLY A 258 9.59 -23.18 -2.69
N MET A 259 9.48 -22.10 -3.48
CA MET A 259 10.45 -21.78 -4.53
C MET A 259 11.63 -20.93 -4.06
N GLU A 260 11.60 -20.32 -2.87
CA GLU A 260 12.57 -19.32 -2.33
C GLU A 260 13.98 -19.89 -1.99
N GLY A 261 14.48 -20.86 -2.75
CA GLY A 261 15.79 -21.46 -2.51
C GLY A 261 16.01 -22.78 -3.24
N SER A 262 14.94 -23.33 -3.81
CA SER A 262 14.99 -24.51 -4.67
C SER A 262 15.43 -24.18 -6.11
N ARG A 263 15.27 -22.93 -6.56
CA ARG A 263 15.55 -22.49 -7.93
C ARG A 263 16.24 -21.12 -7.94
N GLY A 264 17.23 -20.93 -8.81
CA GLY A 264 18.12 -19.75 -8.80
C GLY A 264 17.49 -18.39 -9.11
N THR A 265 16.18 -18.33 -9.37
CA THR A 265 15.34 -17.15 -9.61
C THR A 265 14.19 -17.02 -8.60
N GLY A 266 14.15 -17.86 -7.56
CA GLY A 266 13.06 -17.91 -6.58
C GLY A 266 12.77 -16.57 -5.91
N ASP A 267 13.80 -15.80 -5.59
CA ASP A 267 13.67 -14.48 -4.96
C ASP A 267 12.85 -13.50 -5.83
N ASP A 268 13.06 -13.51 -7.16
CA ASP A 268 12.32 -12.66 -8.10
C ASP A 268 10.84 -13.08 -8.17
N ILE A 269 10.58 -14.39 -8.14
CA ILE A 269 9.20 -14.93 -8.16
C ILE A 269 8.45 -14.45 -6.93
N VAL A 270 9.09 -14.57 -5.76
CA VAL A 270 8.48 -14.21 -4.48
C VAL A 270 8.28 -12.70 -4.37
N ALA A 271 9.26 -11.90 -4.80
CA ALA A 271 9.11 -10.44 -4.85
C ALA A 271 7.97 -10.01 -5.79
N GLY A 272 7.90 -10.60 -6.99
CA GLY A 272 6.81 -10.36 -7.93
C GLY A 272 5.46 -10.74 -7.33
N TYR A 273 5.35 -11.93 -6.72
CA TYR A 273 4.12 -12.39 -6.08
C TYR A 273 3.65 -11.44 -4.98
N GLY A 274 4.56 -10.99 -4.11
CA GLY A 274 4.24 -10.00 -3.10
C GLY A 274 3.69 -8.71 -3.67
N GLN A 275 4.30 -8.19 -4.75
CA GLN A 275 3.79 -7.00 -5.45
C GLN A 275 2.39 -7.25 -6.05
N ALA A 276 2.13 -8.43 -6.63
CA ALA A 276 0.81 -8.79 -7.12
C ALA A 276 -0.24 -8.83 -6.00
N LEU A 277 0.12 -9.34 -4.80
CA LEU A 277 -0.77 -9.32 -3.65
C LEU A 277 -1.05 -7.90 -3.17
N ALA A 278 -0.01 -7.08 -3.00
CA ALA A 278 -0.15 -5.68 -2.58
C ALA A 278 -1.02 -4.88 -3.56
N ALA A 279 -0.82 -5.07 -4.87
CA ALA A 279 -1.66 -4.47 -5.90
C ALA A 279 -3.11 -4.96 -5.79
N GLY A 280 -3.32 -6.28 -5.73
CA GLY A 280 -4.65 -6.88 -5.61
C GLY A 280 -5.42 -6.44 -4.35
N SER A 281 -4.70 -6.19 -3.25
CA SER A 281 -5.25 -5.64 -2.00
C SER A 281 -5.55 -4.14 -2.08
N GLY A 282 -5.24 -3.45 -3.18
CA GLY A 282 -5.41 -2.00 -3.33
C GLY A 282 -4.37 -1.16 -2.58
N ALA A 283 -3.30 -1.79 -2.06
CA ALA A 283 -2.34 -1.14 -1.18
C ALA A 283 -1.35 -0.22 -1.91
N LEU A 284 -1.19 -0.39 -3.22
CA LEU A 284 -0.26 0.41 -4.05
C LEU A 284 -0.91 1.67 -4.64
N GLU A 285 -2.21 1.87 -4.44
CA GLU A 285 -2.93 3.05 -4.91
C GLU A 285 -2.79 4.23 -3.92
N ASP A 286 -2.93 5.48 -4.40
CA ASP A 286 -2.87 6.69 -3.56
C ASP A 286 -4.13 7.55 -3.76
N PRO A 287 -5.06 7.61 -2.78
CA PRO A 287 -5.07 6.80 -1.56
C PRO A 287 -5.33 5.30 -1.85
N PRO A 288 -5.02 4.38 -0.91
CA PRO A 288 -5.29 2.96 -1.10
C PRO A 288 -6.76 2.66 -1.43
N ASP A 289 -7.01 1.73 -2.37
CA ASP A 289 -8.37 1.28 -2.69
C ASP A 289 -8.87 0.31 -1.63
N LYS A 290 -9.80 0.79 -0.81
CA LYS A 290 -10.54 -0.02 0.19
C LYS A 290 -11.94 -0.44 -0.28
N GLY A 291 -12.19 -0.42 -1.59
CA GLY A 291 -13.43 -0.92 -2.17
C GLY A 291 -13.68 -2.39 -1.83
N HIS A 292 -14.95 -2.83 -1.84
CA HIS A 292 -15.35 -4.17 -1.39
C HIS A 292 -14.50 -5.32 -1.99
N HIS A 293 -14.14 -5.25 -3.27
CA HIS A 293 -13.30 -6.29 -3.90
C HIS A 293 -11.85 -6.28 -3.42
N ALA A 294 -11.25 -5.09 -3.23
CA ALA A 294 -9.88 -4.96 -2.75
C ALA A 294 -9.79 -5.38 -1.27
N SER A 295 -10.73 -4.94 -0.44
CA SER A 295 -10.79 -5.27 0.99
C SER A 295 -11.06 -6.75 1.25
N ASN A 296 -11.92 -7.42 0.47
CA ASN A 296 -12.10 -8.88 0.57
C ASN A 296 -10.81 -9.63 0.26
N PHE A 297 -10.10 -9.21 -0.80
CA PHE A 297 -8.85 -9.84 -1.19
C PHE A 297 -7.74 -9.56 -0.15
N ALA A 298 -7.66 -8.34 0.38
CA ALA A 298 -6.74 -7.97 1.45
C ALA A 298 -6.96 -8.77 2.74
N PHE A 299 -8.23 -8.99 3.12
CA PHE A 299 -8.59 -9.82 4.26
C PHE A 299 -8.02 -11.23 4.11
N GLU A 300 -8.22 -11.88 2.96
CA GLU A 300 -7.68 -13.23 2.70
C GLU A 300 -6.15 -13.22 2.66
N VAL A 301 -5.53 -12.24 1.99
CA VAL A 301 -4.07 -12.09 1.92
C VAL A 301 -3.46 -11.97 3.32
N ILE A 302 -4.00 -11.11 4.18
CA ILE A 302 -3.49 -10.91 5.55
C ILE A 302 -3.54 -12.22 6.33
N GLN A 303 -4.64 -12.97 6.23
CA GLN A 303 -4.78 -14.25 6.91
C GLN A 303 -3.83 -15.31 6.38
N VAL A 304 -3.70 -15.45 5.05
CA VAL A 304 -2.83 -16.44 4.41
C VAL A 304 -1.36 -16.14 4.70
N LEU A 305 -0.91 -14.90 4.52
CA LEU A 305 0.48 -14.54 4.78
C LEU A 305 0.85 -14.69 6.26
N GLY A 306 -0.12 -14.46 7.16
CA GLY A 306 0.06 -14.68 8.59
C GLY A 306 0.23 -16.15 9.01
N GLN A 307 -0.06 -17.13 8.15
CA GLN A 307 0.12 -18.54 8.52
C GLN A 307 1.58 -18.99 8.52
N HIS A 308 2.48 -18.20 7.92
CA HIS A 308 3.89 -18.53 7.76
C HIS A 308 4.75 -17.86 8.83
N GLU A 309 5.46 -18.68 9.62
CA GLU A 309 6.43 -18.19 10.60
C GLU A 309 7.57 -17.42 9.90
N ASP A 310 8.20 -18.06 8.91
CA ASP A 310 9.26 -17.45 8.11
C ASP A 310 8.69 -16.79 6.86
N THR A 311 8.79 -15.45 6.81
CA THR A 311 8.43 -14.69 5.62
C THR A 311 9.64 -14.47 4.70
N PRO A 312 9.54 -14.89 3.43
CA PRO A 312 10.54 -14.65 2.41
C PRO A 312 10.98 -13.19 2.28
N TRP A 313 12.24 -12.95 1.93
CA TRP A 313 12.77 -11.58 1.88
C TRP A 313 11.98 -10.67 0.93
N GLY A 314 11.62 -11.18 -0.26
CA GLY A 314 10.87 -10.43 -1.28
C GLY A 314 9.43 -10.05 -0.88
N MET A 315 8.85 -10.66 0.16
CA MET A 315 7.48 -10.40 0.60
C MET A 315 7.37 -9.29 1.64
N ARG A 316 8.47 -8.97 2.34
CA ARG A 316 8.43 -8.13 3.54
C ARG A 316 8.00 -6.70 3.24
N ASP A 317 8.50 -6.11 2.16
CA ASP A 317 8.09 -4.78 1.69
C ASP A 317 6.61 -4.74 1.27
N PRO A 318 6.13 -5.64 0.37
CA PRO A 318 4.71 -5.73 0.05
C PRO A 318 3.78 -5.93 1.26
N MET A 319 4.18 -6.77 2.22
CA MET A 319 3.40 -6.96 3.45
C MET A 319 3.34 -5.69 4.29
N GLY A 320 4.44 -4.93 4.38
CA GLY A 320 4.46 -3.62 5.01
C GLY A 320 3.53 -2.61 4.33
N GLN A 321 3.45 -2.63 3.00
CA GLN A 321 2.54 -1.79 2.21
C GLN A 321 1.07 -2.17 2.44
N ILE A 322 0.74 -3.47 2.43
CA ILE A 322 -0.60 -3.96 2.79
C ILE A 322 -0.94 -3.56 4.23
N GLY A 323 0.00 -3.74 5.16
CA GLY A 323 -0.18 -3.31 6.55
C GLY A 323 -0.47 -1.82 6.65
N ALA A 324 0.24 -0.98 5.90
CA ALA A 324 0.01 0.46 5.86
C ALA A 324 -1.39 0.83 5.33
N ALA A 325 -1.82 0.19 4.23
CA ALA A 325 -3.14 0.41 3.65
C ALA A 325 -4.27 0.02 4.62
N TYR A 326 -4.06 -1.04 5.42
CA TYR A 326 -5.04 -1.58 6.36
C TYR A 326 -4.66 -1.38 7.84
N ALA A 327 -3.96 -0.27 8.14
CA ALA A 327 -3.47 0.02 9.49
C ALA A 327 -4.60 0.17 10.52
N GLU A 328 -5.77 0.67 10.09
CA GLU A 328 -6.95 0.81 10.93
C GLU A 328 -7.54 -0.56 11.30
N GLU A 329 -7.63 -1.47 10.34
CA GLU A 329 -8.11 -2.84 10.54
C GLU A 329 -7.17 -3.63 11.45
N LEU A 330 -5.85 -3.44 11.31
CA LEU A 330 -4.84 -4.01 12.21
C LEU A 330 -4.92 -3.41 13.63
N LEU A 331 -5.13 -2.09 13.74
CA LEU A 331 -5.28 -1.41 15.02
C LEU A 331 -6.52 -1.91 15.78
N ILE A 332 -7.68 -1.94 15.12
CA ILE A 332 -8.93 -2.43 15.73
C ILE A 332 -8.85 -3.92 16.00
N GLY A 333 -8.22 -4.69 15.11
CA GLY A 333 -8.01 -6.13 15.26
C GLY A 333 -7.10 -6.49 16.44
N SER A 334 -6.16 -5.61 16.80
CA SER A 334 -5.29 -5.80 17.97
C SER A 334 -6.07 -5.82 19.29
N TYR A 335 -7.28 -5.23 19.32
CA TYR A 335 -8.08 -5.04 20.51
C TYR A 335 -9.31 -5.96 20.56
N SER A 336 -9.52 -6.62 21.69
CA SER A 336 -10.81 -7.26 21.99
C SER A 336 -11.07 -7.29 23.50
N HIS A 337 -11.91 -6.37 23.99
CA HIS A 337 -12.21 -6.28 25.43
C HIS A 337 -13.07 -7.45 25.93
N GLU A 338 -13.84 -8.10 25.05
CA GLU A 338 -14.81 -9.13 25.44
C GLU A 338 -14.79 -10.38 24.56
N HIS A 339 -14.01 -10.36 23.48
CA HIS A 339 -14.02 -11.38 22.43
C HIS A 339 -12.61 -11.74 21.97
N ALA A 340 -11.71 -12.07 22.90
CA ALA A 340 -10.37 -12.59 22.57
C ALA A 340 -10.37 -13.89 21.73
N ASN A 341 -11.55 -14.45 21.48
CA ASN A 341 -11.83 -15.58 20.60
C ASN A 341 -12.71 -15.18 19.38
N ARG A 342 -12.77 -13.90 19.02
CA ARG A 342 -13.49 -13.43 17.82
C ARG A 342 -12.77 -14.00 16.60
N GLU A 343 -13.53 -14.58 15.67
CA GLU A 343 -12.99 -14.95 14.36
C GLU A 343 -12.86 -13.70 13.48
N SER A 344 -11.81 -13.65 12.67
CA SER A 344 -11.67 -12.61 11.65
C SER A 344 -12.87 -12.67 10.70
N SER A 345 -13.41 -11.52 10.32
CA SER A 345 -14.69 -11.42 9.60
C SER A 345 -14.76 -10.18 8.72
N MET A 346 -15.39 -10.30 7.57
CA MET A 346 -15.77 -9.17 6.71
C MET A 346 -16.93 -8.35 7.30
N ASP A 347 -17.75 -8.96 8.15
CA ASP A 347 -18.90 -8.32 8.77
C ASP A 347 -18.59 -7.93 10.23
N ILE A 348 -19.10 -6.77 10.65
CA ILE A 348 -19.11 -6.35 12.05
C ILE A 348 -20.12 -7.22 12.82
N PRO A 349 -19.70 -7.94 13.88
CA PRO A 349 -20.61 -8.73 14.70
C PRO A 349 -21.73 -7.86 15.32
N GLU A 350 -22.93 -8.43 15.48
CA GLU A 350 -24.11 -7.69 15.97
C GLU A 350 -23.90 -6.97 17.33
N ASP A 351 -23.01 -7.50 18.17
CA ASP A 351 -22.71 -6.99 19.51
C ASP A 351 -21.32 -6.31 19.60
N PHE A 352 -20.71 -5.94 18.47
CA PHE A 352 -19.41 -5.26 18.46
C PHE A 352 -19.58 -3.75 18.24
N GLU A 353 -19.18 -2.97 19.24
CA GLU A 353 -19.14 -1.51 19.13
C GLU A 353 -17.78 -1.08 18.58
N LEU A 354 -17.82 -0.34 17.46
CA LEU A 354 -16.62 0.23 16.88
C LEU A 354 -16.11 1.40 17.73
N PRO A 355 -14.78 1.52 17.92
CA PRO A 355 -14.19 2.70 18.49
C PRO A 355 -14.61 3.96 17.73
N PRO A 356 -14.87 5.09 18.40
CA PRO A 356 -15.25 6.33 17.74
C PRO A 356 -14.22 6.75 16.69
N GLY A 357 -14.70 7.21 15.54
CA GLY A 357 -13.84 7.69 14.46
C GLY A 357 -13.29 6.60 13.54
N THR A 358 -13.68 5.35 13.75
CA THR A 358 -13.23 4.22 12.91
C THR A 358 -14.31 3.72 11.95
N ASP A 359 -13.88 3.25 10.77
CA ASP A 359 -14.72 2.65 9.73
C ASP A 359 -13.95 1.53 8.99
N PRO A 360 -13.59 0.43 9.69
CA PRO A 360 -12.78 -0.63 9.10
C PRO A 360 -13.54 -1.38 8.00
N ALA A 361 -12.81 -1.75 6.94
CA ALA A 361 -13.40 -2.56 5.86
C ALA A 361 -13.66 -4.02 6.28
N PHE A 362 -12.92 -4.51 7.26
CA PHE A 362 -13.08 -5.84 7.87
C PHE A 362 -12.48 -5.85 9.28
N LEU A 363 -12.75 -6.91 10.03
CA LEU A 363 -12.24 -7.09 11.39
C LEU A 363 -11.30 -8.29 11.44
N LEU A 364 -10.12 -8.07 11.99
CA LEU A 364 -9.17 -9.15 12.30
C LEU A 364 -9.30 -9.57 13.76
N ASN A 365 -8.89 -10.79 14.04
CA ASN A 365 -8.64 -11.25 15.39
C ASN A 365 -7.21 -10.90 15.82
N PRO A 366 -6.91 -10.79 17.12
CA PRO A 366 -5.58 -10.36 17.56
C PRO A 366 -4.44 -11.31 17.18
N GLU A 367 -4.70 -12.62 17.05
CA GLU A 367 -3.71 -13.63 16.66
C GLU A 367 -3.34 -13.47 15.17
N ASP A 368 -4.33 -13.20 14.31
CA ASP A 368 -4.10 -12.90 12.88
C ASP A 368 -3.35 -11.58 12.69
N VAL A 369 -3.65 -10.55 13.50
CA VAL A 369 -2.87 -9.30 13.51
C VAL A 369 -1.41 -9.58 13.85
N TYR A 370 -1.16 -10.30 14.95
CA TYR A 370 0.20 -10.63 15.37
C TYR A 370 0.98 -11.42 14.31
N ARG A 371 0.34 -12.48 13.79
CA ARG A 371 0.86 -13.31 12.70
C ARG A 371 1.25 -12.50 11.47
N PHE A 372 0.40 -11.56 11.06
CA PHE A 372 0.69 -10.72 9.91
C PHE A 372 1.82 -9.71 10.18
N LEU A 373 1.85 -9.09 11.36
CA LEU A 373 2.94 -8.19 11.78
C LEU A 373 4.30 -8.91 11.79
N HIS A 374 4.32 -10.19 12.17
CA HIS A 374 5.53 -11.03 12.16
C HIS A 374 6.24 -10.98 10.81
N GLY A 375 5.50 -11.11 9.71
CA GLY A 375 6.10 -11.27 8.38
C GLY A 375 6.93 -10.08 7.88
N PHE A 376 6.69 -8.86 8.36
CA PHE A 376 7.47 -7.68 7.99
C PHE A 376 8.22 -7.03 9.16
N ALA A 377 8.29 -7.68 10.32
CA ALA A 377 8.97 -7.15 11.50
C ALA A 377 10.51 -7.29 11.48
N HIS A 378 11.09 -7.91 10.44
CA HIS A 378 12.53 -8.22 10.36
C HIS A 378 13.46 -7.00 10.34
N ASP A 379 13.04 -5.89 9.75
CA ASP A 379 13.79 -4.62 9.72
C ASP A 379 12.81 -3.45 9.81
N ASP A 380 13.28 -2.31 10.33
CA ASP A 380 12.50 -1.09 10.43
C ASP A 380 12.17 -0.52 9.03
N THR A 381 12.92 -0.88 7.98
CA THR A 381 12.60 -0.47 6.60
C THR A 381 11.28 -1.06 6.11
N HIS A 382 11.01 -2.33 6.44
CA HIS A 382 9.80 -3.02 5.98
C HIS A 382 8.54 -2.58 6.72
N SER A 383 8.67 -2.14 7.99
CA SER A 383 7.53 -1.61 8.76
C SER A 383 7.31 -0.11 8.62
N GLN A 384 8.15 0.60 7.83
CA GLN A 384 8.17 2.06 7.84
C GLN A 384 6.84 2.69 7.40
N ASP A 385 6.24 2.17 6.33
CA ASP A 385 4.99 2.71 5.80
C ASP A 385 3.81 2.38 6.72
N PHE A 386 3.81 1.17 7.30
CA PHE A 386 2.84 0.78 8.33
C PHE A 386 2.93 1.70 9.56
N ASP A 387 4.14 1.95 10.07
CA ASP A 387 4.34 2.82 11.21
C ASP A 387 3.83 4.24 10.94
N ARG A 388 4.04 4.77 9.72
CA ARG A 388 3.52 6.09 9.32
C ARG A 388 1.98 6.11 9.24
N ALA A 389 1.38 5.02 8.76
CA ALA A 389 -0.08 4.91 8.70
C ALA A 389 -0.70 4.87 10.11
N VAL A 390 -0.12 4.10 11.04
CA VAL A 390 -0.57 4.06 12.44
C VAL A 390 -0.35 5.41 13.14
N GLU A 391 0.75 6.08 12.83
CA GLU A 391 1.03 7.42 13.31
C GLU A 391 -0.09 8.41 12.93
N ASN A 392 -0.52 8.41 11.66
CA ASN A 392 -1.65 9.24 11.20
C ASN A 392 -2.97 8.93 11.93
N LEU A 393 -3.22 7.65 12.26
CA LEU A 393 -4.37 7.26 13.08
C LEU A 393 -4.25 7.81 14.50
N TYR A 394 -3.03 7.79 15.07
CA TYR A 394 -2.78 8.32 16.41
C TYR A 394 -3.01 9.83 16.51
N GLU A 395 -2.79 10.59 15.44
CA GLU A 395 -3.05 12.04 15.45
C GLU A 395 -4.55 12.37 15.55
N THR A 396 -5.42 11.45 15.12
CA THR A 396 -6.85 11.71 14.93
C THR A 396 -7.73 10.99 15.95
N LEU A 397 -7.52 9.69 16.18
CA LEU A 397 -8.41 8.85 16.98
C LEU A 397 -8.51 9.26 18.47
N PRO A 398 -7.43 9.61 19.19
CA PRO A 398 -7.54 10.03 20.58
C PRO A 398 -8.43 11.26 20.77
N ASN A 399 -8.34 12.24 19.87
CA ASN A 399 -9.20 13.44 19.90
C ASN A 399 -10.67 13.06 19.66
N GLN A 400 -10.94 12.24 18.65
CA GLN A 400 -12.30 11.78 18.35
C GLN A 400 -12.90 10.94 19.49
N ALA A 401 -12.07 10.15 20.18
CA ALA A 401 -12.48 9.38 21.35
C ALA A 401 -12.82 10.28 22.54
N ILE A 402 -12.05 11.35 22.76
CA ILE A 402 -12.37 12.36 23.79
C ILE A 402 -13.68 13.07 23.45
N GLU A 403 -13.88 13.49 22.20
CA GLU A 403 -15.13 14.12 21.77
C GLU A 403 -16.34 13.20 22.01
N ALA A 404 -16.22 11.90 21.68
CA ALA A 404 -17.24 10.89 21.94
C ALA A 404 -17.49 10.67 23.44
N ASP A 405 -16.45 10.68 24.27
CA ASP A 405 -16.59 10.60 25.72
C ASP A 405 -17.39 11.79 26.27
N LEU A 406 -17.10 13.00 25.80
CA LEU A 406 -17.80 14.22 26.21
C LEU A 406 -19.27 14.21 25.77
N GLU A 407 -19.55 13.78 24.54
CA GLU A 407 -20.93 13.63 24.04
C GLU A 407 -21.73 12.60 24.85
N THR A 408 -21.13 11.44 25.12
CA THR A 408 -21.81 10.35 25.83
C THR A 408 -22.04 10.70 27.30
N THR A 409 -21.14 11.48 27.90
CA THR A 409 -21.34 12.03 29.24
C THR A 409 -22.52 12.99 29.32
N GLN A 410 -22.74 13.82 28.31
CA GLN A 410 -23.92 14.68 28.25
C GLN A 410 -25.24 13.87 28.20
N ASN A 411 -25.17 12.63 27.72
CA ASN A 411 -26.30 11.70 27.67
C ASN A 411 -26.50 10.89 28.97
N GLY A 412 -25.69 11.13 29.99
CA GLY A 412 -25.87 10.61 31.35
C GLY A 412 -24.98 9.42 31.72
N GLU A 413 -24.04 9.03 30.86
CA GLU A 413 -23.03 8.01 31.17
C GLU A 413 -21.74 8.65 31.69
N ARG A 414 -21.41 8.40 32.95
CA ARG A 414 -20.34 9.15 33.62
C ARG A 414 -18.93 8.86 33.09
N ASP A 415 -18.66 7.63 32.67
CA ASP A 415 -17.37 7.20 32.14
C ASP A 415 -17.57 6.17 31.00
N PRO A 416 -17.73 6.65 29.76
CA PRO A 416 -17.98 5.81 28.58
C PRO A 416 -16.73 5.09 28.03
N GLN A 417 -15.53 5.43 28.53
CA GLN A 417 -14.26 4.74 28.25
C GLN A 417 -13.79 4.68 26.78
N ASN A 418 -14.22 5.58 25.90
CA ASN A 418 -13.79 5.57 24.50
C ASN A 418 -12.30 5.89 24.35
N LEU A 419 -11.79 6.87 25.10
CA LEU A 419 -10.36 7.22 25.07
C LEU A 419 -9.51 6.01 25.50
N GLU A 420 -9.87 5.37 26.61
CA GLU A 420 -9.18 4.19 27.14
C GLU A 420 -9.20 3.04 26.15
N ALA A 421 -10.33 2.82 25.46
CA ALA A 421 -10.42 1.82 24.41
C ALA A 421 -9.38 2.10 23.31
N VAL A 422 -9.37 3.32 22.74
CA VAL A 422 -8.41 3.73 21.70
C VAL A 422 -6.96 3.60 22.17
N MET A 423 -6.64 4.12 23.36
CA MET A 423 -5.29 4.07 23.91
C MET A 423 -4.83 2.63 24.17
N ARG A 424 -5.75 1.74 24.57
CA ARG A 424 -5.47 0.31 24.70
C ARG A 424 -5.21 -0.36 23.35
N MET A 425 -5.90 0.04 22.28
CA MET A 425 -5.62 -0.49 20.93
C MET A 425 -4.20 -0.15 20.50
N PHE A 426 -3.79 1.11 20.64
CA PHE A 426 -2.42 1.53 20.31
C PHE A 426 -1.37 0.82 21.18
N GLY A 427 -1.63 0.71 22.49
CA GLY A 427 -0.76 -0.04 23.40
C GLY A 427 -0.62 -1.51 22.97
N THR A 428 -1.74 -2.17 22.65
CA THR A 428 -1.74 -3.58 22.24
C THR A 428 -1.03 -3.78 20.91
N LEU A 429 -1.36 -2.99 19.88
CA LEU A 429 -0.69 -3.06 18.58
C LEU A 429 0.82 -2.82 18.70
N GLY A 430 1.23 -1.80 19.46
CA GLY A 430 2.64 -1.50 19.71
C GLY A 430 3.35 -2.65 20.45
N GLY A 431 2.68 -3.30 21.39
CA GLY A 431 3.16 -4.51 22.06
C GLY A 431 3.33 -5.69 21.10
N LEU A 432 2.32 -5.97 20.27
CA LEU A 432 2.36 -7.05 19.26
C LEU A 432 3.50 -6.83 18.25
N GLN A 433 3.66 -5.62 17.72
CA GLN A 433 4.74 -5.30 16.80
C GLN A 433 6.11 -5.45 17.47
N HIS A 434 6.25 -5.06 18.74
CA HIS A 434 7.47 -5.27 19.50
C HIS A 434 7.81 -6.76 19.66
N GLN A 435 6.82 -7.57 20.04
CA GLN A 435 7.01 -9.02 20.18
C GLN A 435 7.38 -9.67 18.85
N ALA A 436 6.69 -9.30 17.77
CA ALA A 436 7.03 -9.75 16.41
C ALA A 436 8.49 -9.42 16.06
N GLN A 437 8.96 -8.19 16.34
CA GLN A 437 10.36 -7.79 16.10
C GLN A 437 11.35 -8.60 16.93
N VAL A 438 11.07 -8.84 18.21
CA VAL A 438 11.93 -9.63 19.10
C VAL A 438 12.09 -11.05 18.57
N GLU A 439 10.99 -11.67 18.16
CA GLU A 439 10.96 -13.05 17.69
C GLU A 439 11.71 -13.22 16.37
N VAL A 440 11.34 -12.46 15.33
CA VAL A 440 11.93 -12.64 13.98
C VAL A 440 13.38 -12.21 13.87
N ARG A 441 13.81 -11.22 14.66
CA ARG A 441 15.20 -10.74 14.65
C ARG A 441 16.07 -11.63 15.56
N GLY A 442 15.46 -12.35 16.50
CA GLY A 442 16.09 -13.33 17.38
C GLY A 442 17.41 -12.82 17.98
N SER A 443 18.47 -13.62 17.87
CA SER A 443 19.80 -13.25 18.42
C SER A 443 20.48 -12.04 17.77
N GLN A 444 19.98 -11.56 16.62
CA GLN A 444 20.48 -10.34 15.97
C GLN A 444 19.79 -9.10 16.51
N PHE A 445 18.71 -9.26 17.29
CA PHE A 445 18.04 -8.17 17.97
C PHE A 445 18.89 -7.69 19.16
N ASP A 446 19.70 -6.66 18.91
CA ASP A 446 20.26 -5.87 20.00
C ASP A 446 19.17 -4.90 20.48
N GLU A 447 18.45 -5.29 21.53
CA GLU A 447 17.43 -4.46 22.16
C GLU A 447 17.94 -3.07 22.54
N GLU A 448 19.22 -2.93 22.92
CA GLU A 448 19.80 -1.64 23.28
C GLU A 448 20.07 -0.80 22.03
N GLU A 449 20.55 -1.41 20.93
CA GLU A 449 20.72 -0.72 19.65
C GLU A 449 19.37 -0.32 19.03
N ALA A 450 18.40 -1.23 19.02
CA ALA A 450 17.05 -0.99 18.51
C ALA A 450 16.37 0.14 19.31
N ARG A 451 16.47 0.11 20.65
CA ARG A 451 16.00 1.21 21.51
C ARG A 451 16.73 2.52 21.21
N ARG A 452 18.06 2.50 21.04
CA ARG A 452 18.84 3.71 20.71
C ARG A 452 18.44 4.29 19.36
N LYS A 453 18.20 3.46 18.34
CA LYS A 453 17.73 3.88 17.01
C LYS A 453 16.34 4.49 17.10
N ARG A 454 15.40 3.83 17.77
CA ARG A 454 14.05 4.36 18.02
C ARG A 454 14.07 5.67 18.79
N PHE A 455 14.87 5.80 19.86
CA PHE A 455 15.04 7.06 20.57
C PHE A 455 15.57 8.17 19.64
N ALA A 456 16.54 7.85 18.76
CA ALA A 456 17.03 8.80 17.78
C ALA A 456 15.96 9.19 16.75
N GLN A 457 15.09 8.26 16.35
CA GLN A 457 13.95 8.54 15.48
C GLN A 457 12.94 9.47 16.16
N VAL A 458 12.55 9.20 17.43
CA VAL A 458 11.69 10.09 18.23
C VAL A 458 12.29 11.50 18.27
N ARG A 459 13.59 11.63 18.56
CA ARG A 459 14.28 12.93 18.58
C ARG A 459 14.28 13.61 17.20
N ASN A 460 14.57 12.85 16.14
CA ASN A 460 14.59 13.39 14.78
C ASN A 460 13.20 13.86 14.34
N PHE A 461 12.15 13.17 14.77
CA PHE A 461 10.77 13.57 14.50
C PHE A 461 10.43 14.90 15.18
N LEU A 462 10.80 15.07 16.46
CA LEU A 462 10.69 16.34 17.18
C LEU A 462 11.53 17.48 16.58
N LEU A 463 12.58 17.15 15.82
CA LEU A 463 13.42 18.12 15.11
C LEU A 463 12.94 18.46 13.69
N GLY A 464 11.98 17.69 13.14
CA GLY A 464 11.51 17.81 11.76
C GLY A 464 10.70 19.08 11.46
N GLU A 465 10.47 19.40 10.19
CA GLU A 465 9.83 20.66 9.76
C GLU A 465 8.31 20.77 10.07
N ALA A 466 7.67 19.73 10.60
CA ALA A 466 6.26 19.77 11.03
C ALA A 466 6.04 20.82 12.14
N ALA A 467 4.91 21.53 12.11
CA ALA A 467 4.59 22.60 13.06
C ALA A 467 3.73 22.10 14.23
N GLY A 468 4.02 22.58 15.44
CA GLY A 468 3.13 22.50 16.61
C GLY A 468 2.86 21.08 17.12
N THR A 469 1.60 20.80 17.46
CA THR A 469 1.10 19.53 18.05
C THR A 469 1.31 18.31 17.16
N THR A 470 1.20 18.45 15.84
CA THR A 470 1.48 17.40 14.82
C THR A 470 2.89 16.80 14.97
N ARG A 471 3.86 17.62 15.36
CA ARG A 471 5.24 17.17 15.58
C ARG A 471 5.36 16.27 16.82
N VAL A 472 4.51 16.48 17.81
CA VAL A 472 4.56 15.75 19.09
C VAL A 472 3.78 14.45 18.98
N THR A 473 2.63 14.46 18.30
CA THR A 473 1.80 13.27 18.06
C THR A 473 2.51 12.23 17.21
N GLY A 474 3.25 12.63 16.17
CA GLY A 474 3.96 11.65 15.36
C GLY A 474 5.16 10.97 16.05
N ALA A 475 5.78 11.67 17.00
CA ALA A 475 6.81 11.09 17.88
C ALA A 475 6.22 10.05 18.86
N MET A 476 4.91 10.12 19.11
CA MET A 476 4.22 9.32 20.13
C MET A 476 4.12 7.85 19.75
N TRP A 477 3.75 7.51 18.51
CA TRP A 477 3.69 6.11 18.08
C TRP A 477 5.04 5.40 18.26
N LYS A 478 6.14 6.09 17.93
CA LYS A 478 7.50 5.58 18.11
C LYS A 478 7.92 5.53 19.58
N ALA A 479 7.46 6.46 20.40
CA ALA A 479 7.63 6.43 21.86
C ALA A 479 6.95 5.21 22.48
N MET A 480 5.74 4.87 22.00
CA MET A 480 4.94 3.74 22.47
C MET A 480 5.56 2.38 22.17
N GLN A 481 6.64 2.31 21.39
CA GLN A 481 7.42 1.11 21.16
C GLN A 481 8.67 1.01 22.08
N LEU A 482 8.97 2.01 22.92
CA LEU A 482 10.20 2.10 23.74
C LEU A 482 10.03 1.81 25.22
N VAL A 483 8.94 2.27 25.85
CA VAL A 483 8.77 2.28 27.31
C VAL A 483 7.92 1.11 27.82
N ALA A 484 8.47 0.22 28.65
CA ALA A 484 7.67 -0.87 29.21
C ALA A 484 6.49 -0.33 30.07
N PRO A 485 5.31 -0.98 30.05
CA PRO A 485 4.05 -0.50 30.63
C PRO A 485 4.12 0.21 31.99
N ASN A 486 4.89 -0.34 32.93
CA ASN A 486 4.97 0.14 34.30
C ASN A 486 6.34 0.75 34.65
N ALA A 487 7.25 0.89 33.67
CA ALA A 487 8.63 1.26 33.93
C ALA A 487 8.76 2.62 34.64
N ILE A 488 7.89 3.58 34.30
CA ILE A 488 7.87 4.91 34.91
C ILE A 488 7.43 4.84 36.37
N ASP A 489 6.27 4.24 36.63
CA ASP A 489 5.70 4.19 37.97
C ASP A 489 6.54 3.32 38.92
N ASP A 490 7.09 2.20 38.42
CA ASP A 490 7.99 1.33 39.18
C ASP A 490 9.33 2.02 39.49
N ALA A 491 9.93 2.71 38.52
CA ALA A 491 11.20 3.41 38.72
C ALA A 491 11.06 4.60 39.67
N LEU A 492 9.96 5.37 39.57
CA LEU A 492 9.70 6.50 40.46
C LEU A 492 9.28 6.04 41.87
N GLY A 493 8.50 4.96 41.98
CA GLY A 493 8.13 4.39 43.28
C GLY A 493 9.33 3.80 44.06
N SER A 494 10.39 3.42 43.35
CA SER A 494 11.60 2.81 43.93
C SER A 494 12.77 3.79 44.15
N ASN A 495 12.70 5.01 43.59
CA ASN A 495 13.77 6.01 43.70
C ASN A 495 13.29 7.29 44.44
N PRO A 496 13.95 7.72 45.54
CA PRO A 496 13.55 8.95 46.25
C PRO A 496 13.87 10.26 45.50
N ASP A 497 14.72 10.24 44.46
CA ASP A 497 14.97 11.40 43.60
C ASP A 497 14.52 11.11 42.15
N PRO A 498 13.41 11.73 41.68
CA PRO A 498 12.92 11.58 40.31
C PRO A 498 13.95 11.95 39.23
N ARG A 499 14.90 12.85 39.53
CA ARG A 499 15.93 13.29 38.59
C ARG A 499 16.95 12.19 38.32
N GLU A 500 17.27 11.39 39.33
CA GLU A 500 18.17 10.25 39.18
C GLU A 500 17.52 9.13 38.38
N ALA A 501 16.20 8.92 38.53
CA ALA A 501 15.45 8.00 37.69
C ALA A 501 15.42 8.49 36.22
N LEU A 502 15.03 9.74 36.00
CA LEU A 502 14.92 10.35 34.65
C LEU A 502 16.27 10.62 33.96
N ALA A 503 17.40 10.25 34.59
CA ALA A 503 18.66 10.12 33.88
C ALA A 503 18.56 9.03 32.79
N ASP A 504 17.70 8.03 33.00
CA ASP A 504 17.29 7.07 31.99
C ASP A 504 16.51 7.77 30.86
N LYS A 505 16.90 7.47 29.63
CA LYS A 505 16.24 8.02 28.44
C LYS A 505 14.86 7.41 28.24
N ASP A 506 14.68 6.14 28.60
CA ASP A 506 13.43 5.42 28.39
C ASP A 506 12.33 6.03 29.29
N LEU A 507 12.68 6.41 30.52
CA LEU A 507 11.73 7.08 31.43
C LEU A 507 11.35 8.49 30.96
N ARG A 508 12.25 9.20 30.28
CA ARG A 508 11.94 10.52 29.70
C ARG A 508 11.02 10.45 28.49
N VAL A 509 11.12 9.38 27.69
CA VAL A 509 10.14 9.10 26.64
C VAL A 509 8.75 8.95 27.27
N GLY A 510 8.67 8.23 28.39
CA GLY A 510 7.43 8.09 29.13
C GLY A 510 6.84 9.41 29.67
N VAL A 511 7.69 10.35 30.10
CA VAL A 511 7.25 11.70 30.47
C VAL A 511 6.69 12.46 29.26
N LEU A 512 7.35 12.35 28.11
CA LEU A 512 6.85 12.94 26.86
C LEU A 512 5.47 12.38 26.51
N GLU A 513 5.28 11.07 26.63
CA GLU A 513 4.00 10.43 26.34
C GLU A 513 2.87 10.95 27.23
N ARG A 514 3.15 11.00 28.53
CA ARG A 514 2.26 11.57 29.54
C ARG A 514 1.90 13.02 29.26
N TYR A 515 2.88 13.82 28.85
CA TYR A 515 2.70 15.21 28.47
C TYR A 515 1.79 15.35 27.24
N THR A 516 2.02 14.54 26.20
CA THR A 516 1.21 14.57 24.97
C THR A 516 -0.23 14.19 25.21
N LEU A 517 -0.49 13.12 25.98
CA LEU A 517 -1.87 12.72 26.33
C LEU A 517 -2.62 13.85 27.05
N ALA A 518 -1.97 14.49 28.01
CA ALA A 518 -2.55 15.63 28.72
C ALA A 518 -2.82 16.83 27.81
N GLN A 519 -1.89 17.12 26.89
CA GLN A 519 -2.08 18.16 25.88
C GLN A 519 -3.27 17.85 24.96
N THR A 520 -3.38 16.61 24.47
CA THR A 520 -4.52 16.16 23.66
C THR A 520 -5.84 16.33 24.41
N MET A 521 -5.91 15.94 25.69
CA MET A 521 -7.11 16.14 26.52
C MET A 521 -7.46 17.62 26.71
N ALA A 522 -6.46 18.47 26.95
CA ALA A 522 -6.66 19.91 27.12
C ALA A 522 -7.12 20.57 25.80
N ASP A 523 -6.49 20.22 24.67
CA ASP A 523 -6.82 20.75 23.34
C ASP A 523 -8.23 20.33 22.89
N ALA A 524 -8.65 19.10 23.22
CA ALA A 524 -10.00 18.60 23.01
C ALA A 524 -11.04 19.19 23.98
N GLY A 525 -10.62 19.99 24.95
CA GLY A 525 -11.50 20.68 25.89
C GLY A 525 -12.09 19.78 26.98
N TYR A 526 -11.36 18.74 27.41
CA TYR A 526 -11.80 17.92 28.54
C TYR A 526 -11.96 18.78 29.81
N PRO A 527 -13.07 18.67 30.56
CA PRO A 527 -13.33 19.55 31.70
C PRO A 527 -12.25 19.52 32.78
N THR A 528 -11.92 20.72 33.29
CA THR A 528 -10.95 20.94 34.37
C THR A 528 -11.53 21.88 35.42
N SER A 529 -11.41 21.52 36.70
CA SER A 529 -11.72 22.38 37.84
C SER A 529 -10.68 23.50 38.04
N GLU A 530 -9.43 23.28 37.63
CA GLU A 530 -8.36 24.27 37.64
C GLU A 530 -7.68 24.38 36.27
N GLU A 531 -7.51 25.62 35.80
CA GLU A 531 -6.81 25.90 34.55
C GLU A 531 -5.37 25.38 34.60
N ALA A 532 -4.89 24.83 33.48
CA ALA A 532 -3.50 24.43 33.35
C ALA A 532 -2.57 25.64 33.57
N PRO A 533 -1.39 25.44 34.19
CA PRO A 533 -0.37 26.48 34.26
C PRO A 533 -0.09 27.04 32.86
N ALA A 534 -0.04 28.36 32.74
CA ALA A 534 0.01 29.06 31.45
C ALA A 534 1.19 28.65 30.56
N ASP A 535 2.26 28.10 31.15
CA ASP A 535 3.46 27.64 30.45
C ASP A 535 3.54 26.12 30.32
N LEU A 536 2.58 25.33 30.80
CA LEU A 536 2.68 23.86 30.81
C LEU A 536 2.74 23.32 29.38
N PHE A 537 1.76 23.65 28.53
CA PHE A 537 1.67 23.16 27.15
C PHE A 537 2.48 23.99 26.13
N ASP A 538 3.11 25.07 26.57
CA ASP A 538 4.08 25.86 25.79
C ASP A 538 5.52 25.29 25.90
N ARG A 539 5.69 24.16 26.61
CA ARG A 539 6.98 23.53 26.86
C ARG A 539 7.57 22.90 25.62
N ASP A 540 8.89 22.89 25.59
CA ASP A 540 9.67 22.35 24.49
C ASP A 540 9.78 20.83 24.64
N PRO A 541 9.09 20.03 23.79
CA PRO A 541 9.05 18.58 23.93
C PRO A 541 10.44 17.94 23.71
N GLU A 542 11.33 18.60 22.95
CA GLU A 542 12.70 18.14 22.74
C GLU A 542 13.49 18.17 24.05
N LYS A 543 13.30 19.20 24.87
CA LYS A 543 14.00 19.32 26.16
C LYS A 543 13.57 18.26 27.16
N ILE A 544 12.35 17.72 27.05
CA ILE A 544 11.90 16.58 27.87
C ILE A 544 12.82 15.37 27.61
N LEU A 545 13.24 15.16 26.37
CA LEU A 545 14.12 14.03 26.02
C LEU A 545 15.59 14.28 26.34
N ASP A 546 16.04 15.53 26.31
CA ASP A 546 17.47 15.87 26.42
C ASP A 546 17.92 16.24 27.84
N ASP A 547 17.01 16.76 28.69
CA ASP A 547 17.33 17.28 30.01
C ASP A 547 16.49 16.59 31.11
N PRO A 548 17.10 15.71 31.94
CA PRO A 548 16.41 15.05 33.06
C PRO A 548 15.82 16.02 34.09
N GLU A 549 16.44 17.17 34.32
CA GLU A 549 15.89 18.16 35.26
C GLU A 549 14.65 18.83 34.68
N TYR A 550 14.67 19.11 33.37
CA TYR A 550 13.51 19.64 32.65
C TYR A 550 12.35 18.64 32.61
N ALA A 551 12.64 17.37 32.31
CA ALA A 551 11.65 16.29 32.32
C ALA A 551 11.03 16.11 33.71
N ALA A 552 11.83 16.14 34.78
CA ALA A 552 11.33 16.05 36.14
C ALA A 552 10.39 17.21 36.49
N GLN A 553 10.74 18.44 36.06
CA GLN A 553 9.88 19.62 36.26
C GLN A 553 8.56 19.51 35.49
N VAL A 554 8.61 19.06 34.23
CA VAL A 554 7.41 18.83 33.42
C VAL A 554 6.51 17.81 34.08
N MET A 555 7.07 16.71 34.57
CA MET A 555 6.30 15.67 35.25
C MET A 555 5.71 16.15 36.57
N GLU A 556 6.46 16.92 37.38
CA GLU A 556 5.97 17.51 38.63
C GLU A 556 4.79 18.44 38.37
N ASP A 557 4.92 19.37 37.43
CA ASP A 557 3.86 20.34 37.10
C ASP A 557 2.63 19.65 36.47
N LEU A 558 2.84 18.60 35.69
CA LEU A 558 1.77 17.80 35.10
C LEU A 558 1.00 16.99 36.16
N ASN A 559 1.72 16.35 37.09
CA ASN A 559 1.12 15.62 38.19
C ASN A 559 0.37 16.57 39.13
N GLU A 560 0.94 17.74 39.46
CA GLU A 560 0.26 18.75 40.29
C GLU A 560 -1.03 19.24 39.61
N TRP A 561 -0.98 19.55 38.31
CA TRP A 561 -2.17 19.98 37.58
C TRP A 561 -3.24 18.89 37.52
N THR A 562 -2.86 17.64 37.20
CA THR A 562 -3.83 16.54 37.17
C THR A 562 -4.40 16.24 38.56
N GLU A 563 -3.59 16.23 39.62
CA GLU A 563 -4.03 16.06 41.02
C GLU A 563 -4.98 17.16 41.50
N ASN A 564 -4.75 18.42 41.11
CA ASN A 564 -5.66 19.53 41.41
C ASN A 564 -7.01 19.41 40.69
N ASN A 565 -7.09 18.54 39.67
CA ASN A 565 -8.30 18.19 38.93
C ASN A 565 -8.85 16.79 39.29
N SER A 566 -8.55 16.32 40.51
CA SER A 566 -9.03 15.04 41.07
C SER A 566 -10.47 15.05 41.57
N GLU A 567 -10.95 16.21 42.01
CA GLU A 567 -12.35 16.43 42.37
C GLU A 567 -13.06 17.00 41.13
N GLY A 568 -13.81 16.16 40.41
CA GLY A 568 -14.55 16.60 39.21
C GLY A 568 -15.42 17.83 39.49
N ASP A 569 -15.60 18.70 38.50
CA ASP A 569 -16.40 19.91 38.66
C ASP A 569 -17.84 19.53 39.06
N PRO A 570 -18.38 20.02 40.20
CA PRO A 570 -19.74 19.71 40.62
C PRO A 570 -20.82 20.14 39.62
N GLU A 571 -20.50 21.02 38.66
CA GLU A 571 -21.38 21.41 37.55
C GLU A 571 -21.28 20.48 36.32
N ASP A 572 -20.18 19.73 36.17
CA ASP A 572 -20.00 18.75 35.09
C ASP A 572 -20.24 17.30 35.58
N HIS A 573 -20.96 16.53 34.77
CA HIS A 573 -21.24 15.12 35.05
C HIS A 573 -20.13 14.17 34.56
N THR A 574 -18.99 14.71 34.14
CA THR A 574 -17.84 13.97 33.60
C THR A 574 -17.04 13.24 34.67
N PHE A 575 -16.26 12.26 34.23
CA PHE A 575 -15.23 11.63 35.04
C PHE A 575 -14.12 12.66 35.35
N PRO A 576 -13.55 12.70 36.56
CA PRO A 576 -12.49 13.66 36.89
C PRO A 576 -11.29 13.52 35.95
N LEU A 577 -10.67 14.64 35.57
CA LEU A 577 -9.53 14.65 34.64
C LEU A 577 -8.43 13.71 35.12
N GLN A 578 -8.08 13.74 36.42
CA GLN A 578 -7.02 12.88 36.96
C GLN A 578 -7.31 11.40 36.71
N ASP A 579 -8.53 10.98 37.04
CA ASP A 579 -8.93 9.58 36.94
C ASP A 579 -8.99 9.15 35.47
N LYS A 580 -9.46 10.03 34.57
CA LYS A 580 -9.52 9.80 33.13
C LYS A 580 -8.12 9.69 32.52
N TYR A 581 -7.25 10.64 32.86
CA TYR A 581 -5.87 10.68 32.42
C TYR A 581 -5.09 9.43 32.85
N ASN A 582 -5.20 9.05 34.13
CA ASN A 582 -4.56 7.84 34.64
C ASN A 582 -5.14 6.57 34.01
N SER A 583 -6.46 6.50 33.81
CA SER A 583 -7.09 5.34 33.18
C SER A 583 -6.67 5.18 31.73
N ALA A 584 -6.57 6.28 30.97
CA ALA A 584 -6.07 6.28 29.60
C ALA A 584 -4.59 5.88 29.54
N TRP A 585 -3.77 6.38 30.47
CA TRP A 585 -2.37 5.97 30.60
C TRP A 585 -2.21 4.47 30.91
N ASP A 586 -2.94 3.99 31.91
CA ASP A 586 -2.97 2.58 32.30
C ASP A 586 -3.48 1.70 31.16
N ALA A 587 -4.40 2.19 30.33
CA ALA A 587 -4.91 1.48 29.17
C ALA A 587 -3.84 1.19 28.12
N ILE A 588 -2.93 2.15 27.85
CA ILE A 588 -1.75 1.94 26.98
C ILE A 588 -0.88 0.83 27.56
N GLY A 589 -0.54 0.94 28.85
CA GLY A 589 0.35 0.00 29.53
C GLY A 589 -0.22 -1.43 29.55
N ASN A 590 -1.49 -1.58 29.93
CA ASN A 590 -2.17 -2.87 29.97
C ASN A 590 -2.24 -3.54 28.60
N GLY A 591 -2.44 -2.77 27.52
CA GLY A 591 -2.42 -3.31 26.16
C GLY A 591 -1.04 -3.84 25.77
N ARG A 592 0.01 -3.08 26.07
CA ARG A 592 1.40 -3.35 25.64
C ARG A 592 2.11 -4.48 26.39
N GLY A 593 1.65 -4.83 27.58
CA GLY A 593 2.26 -5.87 28.41
C GLY A 593 1.47 -7.17 28.34
N ASP A 594 0.73 -7.43 29.42
CA ASP A 594 0.04 -8.70 29.65
C ASP A 594 -0.83 -9.15 28.46
N VAL A 595 -1.47 -8.23 27.74
CA VAL A 595 -2.37 -8.58 26.63
C VAL A 595 -1.60 -9.01 25.39
N SER A 596 -0.63 -8.21 24.92
CA SER A 596 0.17 -8.57 23.75
C SER A 596 1.00 -9.83 23.97
N ASP A 597 1.56 -10.00 25.18
CA ASP A 597 2.32 -11.20 25.54
C ASP A 597 1.42 -12.44 25.53
N GLN A 598 0.20 -12.33 26.07
CA GLN A 598 -0.79 -13.42 26.03
C GLN A 598 -1.29 -13.74 24.61
N ILE A 599 -1.29 -12.78 23.69
CA ILE A 599 -1.66 -13.03 22.30
C ILE A 599 -0.52 -13.75 21.59
N ALA A 600 0.71 -13.24 21.71
CA ALA A 600 1.90 -13.86 21.12
C ALA A 600 2.10 -15.30 21.64
N ASP A 601 1.98 -15.52 22.95
CA ASP A 601 2.11 -16.86 23.57
C ASP A 601 1.02 -17.87 23.13
N ARG A 602 -0.11 -17.41 22.57
CA ARG A 602 -1.19 -18.26 22.08
C ARG A 602 -1.03 -18.68 20.62
N VAL A 603 -0.20 -17.97 19.87
CA VAL A 603 -0.02 -18.21 18.44
C VAL A 603 0.76 -19.51 18.27
N ASP A 604 0.09 -20.51 17.72
CA ASP A 604 0.73 -21.73 17.24
C ASP A 604 0.99 -21.55 15.74
N TRP A 605 2.23 -21.76 15.32
CA TRP A 605 2.62 -21.76 13.92
C TRP A 605 2.30 -23.13 13.33
N GLN A 606 1.65 -23.17 12.16
CA GLN A 606 1.39 -24.44 11.51
C GLN A 606 2.71 -24.97 10.92
N GLU A 607 3.21 -26.11 11.44
CA GLU A 607 4.40 -26.83 10.94
C GLU A 607 4.23 -27.40 9.53
#